data_AF-A0A970EE45-F1
#
_entry.id   AF-A0A970EE45-F1
#
_cell.length_a   1.000
_cell.length_b   1.000
_cell.length_c   1.000
_cell.angle_alpha   90.00
_cell.angle_beta   90.00
_cell.angle_gamma   90.00
#
_symmetry.space_group_name_H-M   'P 1'
#
loop_
_entity.id
_entity.type
_entity.pdbx_description
1 polymer ?
#
loop_
_entity_poly.entity_id
_entity_poly.type
_entity_poly.pdbx_seq_one_letter_code
_entity_poly.pdbx_strand_id
1 'polypeptide(L)'
;MKKGALKKVIALFLVFVLIIILKPYDKAAKAEYSVGRNFMKNNVPFDKKLSEIYMLGAHDALTYNITLNIDTSQQASEDGGDLQYLPLLVNNVKYAKAQDADAKTLLENGVRYFDIRLSYDQSSGK
;
A
#
# COMPACT_ATOMS: atom_id res chain seq x y z
N MET A 1 4.70 -20.70 45.47
CA MET A 1 5.69 -19.69 45.00
C MET A 1 5.61 -18.45 45.87
N LYS A 2 6.76 -17.88 46.28
CA LYS A 2 6.79 -16.58 46.99
C LYS A 2 6.09 -15.52 46.12
N LYS A 3 5.20 -14.69 46.68
CA LYS A 3 4.40 -13.69 45.92
C LYS A 3 5.26 -12.79 45.00
N GLY A 4 6.51 -12.52 45.38
CA GLY A 4 7.46 -11.77 44.55
C GLY A 4 7.96 -12.50 43.29
N ALA A 5 8.07 -13.83 43.33
CA ALA A 5 8.45 -14.63 42.17
C ALA A 5 7.33 -14.70 41.13
N LEU A 6 6.07 -14.80 41.58
CA LEU A 6 4.91 -14.83 40.69
C LEU A 6 4.74 -13.50 39.92
N LYS A 7 4.95 -12.36 40.58
CA LYS A 7 4.91 -11.04 39.94
C LYS A 7 5.97 -10.88 38.83
N LYS A 8 7.18 -11.41 39.05
CA LYS A 8 8.25 -11.39 38.04
C LYS A 8 7.91 -12.22 36.80
N VAL A 9 7.32 -13.39 36.99
CA VAL A 9 6.89 -14.26 35.88
C VAL A 9 5.78 -13.59 35.07
N ILE A 10 4.79 -12.99 35.73
CA ILE A 10 3.70 -12.27 35.04
C ILE A 10 4.25 -11.07 34.27
N ALA A 11 5.16 -10.29 34.87
CA ALA A 11 5.79 -9.16 34.18
C ALA A 11 6.57 -9.61 32.93
N LEU A 12 7.32 -10.71 33.03
CA LEU A 12 8.07 -11.26 31.90
C LEU A 12 7.13 -11.73 30.77
N PHE A 13 6.02 -12.37 31.14
CA PHE A 13 5.00 -12.81 30.18
C PHE A 13 4.35 -11.63 29.47
N LEU A 14 4.01 -10.55 30.19
CA LEU A 14 3.44 -9.34 29.59
C LEU A 14 4.42 -8.66 28.62
N VAL A 15 5.71 -8.59 28.96
CA VAL A 15 6.76 -8.07 28.07
C VAL A 15 6.87 -8.95 26.81
N PHE A 16 6.82 -10.27 26.95
CA PHE A 16 6.86 -11.19 25.82
C PHE A 16 5.64 -11.02 24.89
N VAL A 17 4.44 -10.91 25.45
CA VAL A 17 3.21 -10.62 24.69
C VAL A 17 3.31 -9.27 23.99
N LEU A 18 3.83 -8.24 24.67
CA LEU A 18 4.04 -6.91 24.09
C LEU A 18 5.02 -6.97 22.91
N ILE A 19 6.11 -7.75 23.01
CA ILE A 19 7.07 -7.96 21.91
C ILE A 19 6.40 -8.66 20.72
N ILE A 20 5.51 -9.63 20.94
CA ILE A 20 4.78 -10.30 19.86
C ILE A 20 3.80 -9.34 19.17
N ILE A 21 3.07 -8.53 19.94
CA ILE A 21 2.12 -7.54 19.39
C ILE A 21 2.86 -6.42 18.64
N LEU A 22 4.02 -6.00 19.15
CA LEU A 22 4.85 -4.95 18.54
C LEU A 22 5.74 -5.45 17.41
N LYS A 23 5.87 -6.77 17.18
CA LYS A 23 6.57 -7.26 15.99
C LYS A 23 5.76 -6.80 14.77
N PRO A 24 6.32 -5.95 13.90
CA PRO A 24 5.63 -5.58 12.69
C PRO A 24 5.38 -6.85 11.88
N TYR A 25 4.11 -7.16 11.64
CA TYR A 25 3.65 -8.25 10.80
C TYR A 25 4.05 -8.07 9.31
N ASP A 26 4.77 -6.99 9.00
CA ASP A 26 4.87 -6.41 7.66
C ASP A 26 6.10 -6.79 6.84
N LYS A 27 6.98 -7.68 7.32
CA LYS A 27 8.20 -8.03 6.55
C LYS A 27 8.11 -9.35 5.77
N ALA A 28 7.30 -10.31 6.21
CA ALA A 28 7.18 -11.60 5.53
C ALA A 28 6.22 -11.54 4.32
N ALA A 29 5.16 -10.72 4.38
CA ALA A 29 4.19 -10.59 3.29
C ALA A 29 4.69 -9.75 2.10
N LYS A 30 5.76 -8.95 2.27
CA LYS A 30 6.30 -8.08 1.20
C LYS A 30 7.23 -8.80 0.20
N ALA A 31 7.54 -10.08 0.41
CA ALA A 31 8.54 -10.81 -0.37
C ALA A 31 7.95 -11.80 -1.40
N GLU A 32 6.63 -12.00 -1.46
CA GLU A 32 6.01 -12.89 -2.45
C GLU A 32 5.40 -12.07 -3.58
N TYR A 33 5.55 -12.54 -4.82
CA TYR A 33 5.01 -11.97 -6.08
C TYR A 33 5.85 -10.90 -6.81
N SER A 34 7.18 -11.08 -6.92
CA SER A 34 7.95 -10.49 -8.03
C SER A 34 8.23 -11.56 -9.09
N VAL A 35 7.72 -11.36 -10.31
CA VAL A 35 7.98 -12.24 -11.47
C VAL A 35 9.06 -11.68 -12.41
N GLY A 36 9.54 -10.47 -12.11
CA GLY A 36 10.60 -9.78 -12.82
C GLY A 36 10.17 -9.14 -14.14
N ARG A 37 10.90 -8.11 -14.55
CA ARG A 37 10.58 -7.26 -15.71
C ARG A 37 10.47 -7.98 -17.06
N ASN A 38 11.05 -9.17 -17.18
CA ASN A 38 11.10 -9.92 -18.45
C ASN A 38 10.16 -11.13 -18.47
N PHE A 39 9.25 -11.28 -17.49
CA PHE A 39 8.43 -12.49 -17.39
C PHE A 39 7.62 -12.77 -18.67
N MET A 40 7.04 -11.74 -19.30
CA MET A 40 6.29 -11.92 -20.54
C MET A 40 7.20 -12.43 -21.65
N LYS A 41 8.35 -11.78 -21.85
CA LYS A 41 9.32 -12.18 -22.88
C LYS A 41 9.79 -13.63 -22.73
N ASN A 42 9.98 -14.07 -21.49
CA ASN A 42 10.61 -15.36 -21.20
C ASN A 42 9.60 -16.52 -21.10
N ASN A 43 8.32 -16.23 -20.81
CA ASN A 43 7.35 -17.27 -20.44
C ASN A 43 6.03 -17.21 -21.23
N VAL A 44 5.80 -16.18 -22.04
CA VAL A 44 4.54 -16.00 -22.77
C VAL A 44 4.79 -16.15 -24.28
N PRO A 45 4.14 -17.13 -24.94
CA PRO A 45 4.14 -17.24 -26.40
C PRO A 45 3.54 -16.00 -27.07
N PHE A 46 4.10 -15.57 -28.20
CA PHE A 46 3.71 -14.32 -28.86
C PHE A 46 2.29 -14.36 -29.46
N ASP A 47 1.79 -15.54 -29.79
CA ASP A 47 0.45 -15.80 -30.31
C ASP A 47 -0.64 -15.85 -29.22
N LYS A 48 -0.25 -15.85 -27.94
CA LYS A 48 -1.17 -15.87 -26.83
C LYS A 48 -1.89 -14.53 -26.66
N LYS A 49 -3.22 -14.55 -26.51
CA LYS A 49 -4.00 -13.31 -26.31
C LYS A 49 -3.73 -12.73 -24.92
N LEU A 50 -3.76 -11.39 -24.80
CA LEU A 50 -3.60 -10.72 -23.49
C LEU A 50 -4.59 -11.21 -22.43
N SER A 51 -5.83 -11.49 -22.84
CA SER A 51 -6.89 -12.02 -21.96
C SER A 51 -6.63 -13.43 -21.42
N GLU A 52 -5.67 -14.16 -22.00
CA GLU A 52 -5.31 -15.53 -21.62
C GLU A 52 -4.04 -15.56 -20.74
N ILE A 53 -3.45 -14.40 -20.47
CA ILE A 53 -2.24 -14.25 -19.65
C ILE A 53 -2.65 -13.78 -18.25
N TYR A 54 -2.29 -14.56 -17.24
CA TYR A 54 -2.34 -14.09 -15.86
C TYR A 54 -1.24 -13.04 -15.66
N MET A 55 -1.65 -11.79 -15.39
CA MET A 55 -0.75 -10.66 -15.24
C MET A 55 -0.91 -10.03 -13.86
N LEU A 56 0.21 -9.59 -13.28
CA LEU A 56 0.18 -8.78 -12.07
C LEU A 56 -0.37 -7.39 -12.40
N GLY A 57 -1.31 -6.94 -11.58
CA GLY A 57 -1.89 -5.60 -11.64
C GLY A 57 -1.61 -4.80 -10.38
N ALA A 58 -1.56 -3.47 -10.51
CA ALA A 58 -1.50 -2.54 -9.40
C ALA A 58 -2.78 -1.71 -9.34
N HIS A 59 -3.53 -1.86 -8.25
CA HIS A 59 -4.68 -1.02 -7.91
C HIS A 59 -4.21 0.34 -7.42
N ASP A 60 -4.82 1.44 -7.87
CA ASP A 60 -4.43 2.82 -7.60
C ASP A 60 -2.90 3.04 -7.67
N ALA A 61 -2.33 2.71 -8.83
CA ALA A 61 -0.91 2.41 -8.98
C ALA A 61 0.04 3.58 -8.70
N LEU A 62 -0.47 4.82 -8.75
CA LEU A 62 0.31 6.03 -8.60
C LEU A 62 0.27 6.62 -7.19
N THR A 63 -0.22 5.87 -6.21
CA THR A 63 -0.40 6.33 -4.82
C THR A 63 0.87 6.26 -3.95
N TYR A 64 2.03 5.89 -4.50
CA TYR A 64 3.27 5.64 -3.74
C TYR A 64 3.77 6.85 -2.93
N ASN A 65 3.51 8.05 -3.43
CA ASN A 65 3.92 9.33 -2.85
C ASN A 65 2.89 9.91 -1.86
N ILE A 66 1.77 9.23 -1.63
CA ILE A 66 0.77 9.65 -0.63
C ILE A 66 1.40 9.54 0.76
N THR A 67 1.40 10.65 1.50
CA THR A 67 1.94 10.77 2.87
C THR A 67 0.92 11.38 3.82
N LEU A 68 1.20 11.35 5.14
CA LEU A 68 0.27 11.86 6.16
C LEU A 68 0.04 13.37 6.04
N ASN A 69 0.93 14.06 5.34
CA ASN A 69 0.95 15.50 5.19
C ASN A 69 0.57 15.91 3.76
N ILE A 70 -0.32 15.17 3.08
CA ILE A 70 -0.80 15.62 1.77
C ILE A 70 -1.46 16.98 1.93
N ASP A 71 -0.96 17.93 1.16
CA ASP A 71 -1.60 19.22 0.99
C ASP A 71 -2.82 19.07 0.08
N THR A 72 -3.99 18.94 0.69
CA THR A 72 -5.28 18.92 -0.01
C THR A 72 -5.85 20.32 -0.22
N SER A 73 -5.13 21.40 0.15
CA SER A 73 -5.67 22.76 0.08
C SER A 73 -5.97 23.22 -1.35
N GLN A 74 -5.31 22.62 -2.34
CA GLN A 74 -5.49 22.94 -3.76
C GLN A 74 -6.49 22.03 -4.47
N GLN A 75 -7.08 21.05 -3.79
CA GLN A 75 -7.98 20.07 -4.40
C GLN A 75 -9.34 20.09 -3.72
N ALA A 76 -10.34 20.64 -4.40
CA ALA A 76 -11.73 20.41 -4.05
C ALA A 76 -12.09 18.94 -4.37
N SER A 77 -12.93 18.31 -3.54
CA SER A 77 -13.49 17.00 -3.86
C SER A 77 -14.27 17.11 -5.18
N GLU A 78 -13.95 16.26 -6.16
CA GLU A 78 -14.66 16.21 -7.45
C GLU A 78 -16.15 15.86 -7.28
N ASP A 79 -16.49 15.12 -6.21
CA ASP A 79 -17.86 14.72 -5.91
C ASP A 79 -18.67 15.82 -5.19
N GLY A 80 -18.08 17.00 -4.97
CA GLY A 80 -18.70 18.09 -4.20
C GLY A 80 -19.00 17.72 -2.74
N GLY A 81 -18.48 16.58 -2.28
CA GLY A 81 -18.63 16.09 -0.94
C GLY A 81 -17.85 16.96 0.03
N ASP A 82 -18.55 17.56 0.98
CA ASP A 82 -17.94 18.35 2.03
C ASP A 82 -17.12 17.41 2.92
N LEU A 83 -15.79 17.46 2.79
CA LEU A 83 -14.84 16.74 3.67
C LEU A 83 -15.00 17.12 5.16
N GLN A 84 -15.85 18.11 5.44
CA GLN A 84 -16.27 18.56 6.78
C GLN A 84 -16.89 17.45 7.64
N TYR A 85 -17.37 16.35 7.03
CA TYR A 85 -17.87 15.16 7.75
C TYR A 85 -16.88 14.00 7.85
N LEU A 86 -15.59 14.22 7.62
CA LEU A 86 -14.53 13.31 8.07
C LEU A 86 -13.87 13.82 9.37
N PRO A 87 -14.61 14.06 10.47
CA PRO A 87 -13.94 14.30 11.73
C PRO A 87 -13.23 12.99 12.10
N LEU A 88 -11.94 13.09 12.47
CA LEU A 88 -11.22 12.05 13.21
C LEU A 88 -10.73 10.79 12.46
N LEU A 89 -10.56 10.79 11.14
CA LEU A 89 -9.70 9.75 10.53
C LEU A 89 -8.23 10.16 10.68
N VAL A 90 -7.66 9.77 11.82
CA VAL A 90 -6.25 9.96 12.24
C VAL A 90 -5.23 9.30 11.27
N ASN A 91 -5.64 8.82 10.08
CA ASN A 91 -4.75 8.19 9.12
C ASN A 91 -5.30 8.12 7.68
N ASN A 92 -5.59 9.26 7.04
CA ASN A 92 -6.08 9.33 5.66
C ASN A 92 -5.19 8.57 4.64
N VAL A 93 -3.89 8.44 4.94
CA VAL A 93 -2.94 7.67 4.12
C VAL A 93 -3.30 6.20 4.02
N LYS A 94 -3.76 5.58 5.12
CA LYS A 94 -4.11 4.14 5.10
C LYS A 94 -5.26 3.82 4.14
N TYR A 95 -6.12 4.80 3.87
CA TYR A 95 -7.27 4.63 2.98
C TYR A 95 -6.99 5.13 1.55
N ALA A 96 -6.06 6.09 1.39
CA ALA A 96 -5.73 6.65 0.08
C ALA A 96 -4.53 5.98 -0.59
N LYS A 97 -3.62 5.34 0.18
CA LYS A 97 -2.41 4.71 -0.34
C LYS A 97 -2.61 3.21 -0.59
N ALA A 98 -2.56 2.80 -1.85
CA ALA A 98 -2.61 1.40 -2.24
C ALA A 98 -1.23 0.80 -2.55
N GLN A 99 -0.28 1.62 -3.01
CA GLN A 99 1.06 1.17 -3.40
C GLN A 99 2.14 1.80 -2.52
N ASP A 100 3.17 1.02 -2.18
CA ASP A 100 4.39 1.52 -1.54
C ASP A 100 5.54 1.77 -2.52
N ALA A 101 5.43 1.25 -3.74
CA ALA A 101 6.47 1.29 -4.77
C ALA A 101 6.06 2.20 -5.93
N ASP A 102 7.04 2.91 -6.50
CA ASP A 102 6.82 3.72 -7.69
C ASP A 102 6.56 2.87 -8.95
N ALA A 103 6.07 3.50 -10.02
CA ALA A 103 5.73 2.81 -11.27
C ALA A 103 6.90 2.04 -11.88
N LYS A 104 8.13 2.56 -11.76
CA LYS A 104 9.34 1.90 -12.28
C LYS A 104 9.58 0.59 -11.54
N THR A 105 9.53 0.63 -10.21
CA THR A 105 9.72 -0.53 -9.34
C THR A 105 8.61 -1.57 -9.58
N LEU A 106 7.36 -1.14 -9.76
CA LEU A 106 6.25 -2.02 -10.12
C LEU A 106 6.49 -2.74 -11.46
N LEU A 107 6.96 -2.01 -12.48
CA LEU A 107 7.33 -2.61 -13.78
C LEU A 107 8.50 -3.59 -13.66
N GLU A 108 9.50 -3.25 -12.84
CA GLU A 108 10.67 -4.08 -12.56
C GLU A 108 10.29 -5.41 -11.88
N ASN A 109 9.26 -5.38 -11.04
CA ASN A 109 8.70 -6.56 -10.37
C ASN A 109 7.70 -7.35 -11.22
N GLY A 110 7.33 -6.85 -12.40
CA GLY A 110 6.50 -7.57 -13.37
C GLY A 110 5.03 -7.15 -13.43
N VAL A 111 4.64 -6.03 -12.79
CA VAL A 111 3.28 -5.47 -12.96
C VAL A 111 3.09 -4.98 -14.39
N ARG A 112 1.98 -5.36 -15.03
CA ARG A 112 1.66 -4.97 -16.44
C ARG A 112 0.27 -4.37 -16.62
N TYR A 113 -0.55 -4.41 -15.58
CA TYR A 113 -1.85 -3.74 -15.54
C TYR A 113 -1.81 -2.64 -14.46
N PHE A 114 -2.08 -1.39 -14.86
CA PHE A 114 -2.06 -0.23 -13.96
C PHE A 114 -3.45 0.37 -13.90
N ASP A 115 -4.04 0.38 -12.71
CA ASP A 115 -5.22 1.19 -12.43
C ASP A 115 -4.78 2.62 -12.10
N ILE A 116 -5.20 3.58 -12.92
CA ILE A 116 -4.77 4.97 -12.85
C ILE A 116 -6.01 5.84 -12.71
N ARG A 117 -6.03 6.66 -11.65
CA ARG A 117 -7.04 7.68 -11.40
C ARG A 117 -6.42 9.05 -11.52
N LEU A 118 -7.08 9.94 -12.25
CA LEU A 118 -6.61 11.29 -12.56
C LEU A 118 -7.78 12.25 -12.41
N SER A 119 -7.48 13.45 -11.94
CA SER A 119 -8.40 14.56 -11.80
C SER A 119 -7.89 15.73 -12.63
N TYR A 120 -8.80 16.51 -13.21
CA TYR A 120 -8.41 17.66 -14.04
C TYR A 120 -8.15 18.89 -13.17
N ASP A 121 -6.91 19.39 -13.20
CA ASP A 121 -6.54 20.62 -12.52
C ASP A 121 -6.58 21.84 -13.46
N GLN A 122 -7.65 22.63 -13.34
CA GLN A 122 -7.84 23.87 -14.12
C GLN A 122 -6.74 24.92 -13.91
N SER A 123 -6.01 24.89 -12.79
CA SER A 123 -4.99 25.89 -12.46
C SER A 123 -3.69 25.72 -13.26
N SER A 124 -3.44 24.53 -13.79
CA SER A 124 -2.23 24.16 -14.54
C SER A 124 -2.24 24.55 -16.03
N GLY A 125 -3.35 25.12 -16.52
CA GLY A 125 -3.57 25.50 -17.92
C GLY A 125 -3.34 26.99 -18.25
N LYS A 126 -2.51 27.71 -17.48
CA LYS A 126 -2.15 29.11 -17.73
C LYS A 126 -0.66 29.28 -17.98
#